data_AF-I4N4F2-F1
#
_entry.id   AF-I4N4F2-F1
#
_cell.length_a   1.000
_cell.length_b   1.000
_cell.length_c   1.000
_cell.angle_alpha   90.00
_cell.angle_beta   90.00
_cell.angle_gamma   90.00
#
_symmetry.space_group_name_H-M   'P 1'
#
loop_
_entity.id
_entity.type
_entity.pdbx_description
1 polymer ?
#
loop_
_entity_poly.entity_id
_entity_poly.type
_entity_poly.pdbx_seq_one_letter_code
_entity_poly.pdbx_strand_id
1 'polypeptide(L)'
;MLPQPAIDQAPGGQEDVSMTHLLTPLHNLFQPQPVDQGQDALYLRLKKLPRRVVQVFLLSRLDNLPYPAIAQRLDISVAQVEKEMLQALEQCRSQSGSQAASAWYVKLQNPQTTASERIDFRRWLDANTAHLQAFHGTELRWRQLLAAARHLGRGGWYQHRRRHGGLLGWVMAVVGALLVGGLAGWI
;
A
#
# COMPACT_ATOMS: atom_id res chain seq x y z
N MET A 1 61.74 -37.99 -42.18
CA MET A 1 61.55 -37.98 -40.71
C MET A 1 62.72 -37.19 -40.09
N LEU A 2 62.57 -35.88 -39.99
CA LEU A 2 63.45 -34.87 -39.36
C LEU A 2 62.45 -33.87 -38.72
N PRO A 3 62.82 -32.97 -37.79
CA PRO A 3 63.64 -33.12 -36.57
C PRO A 3 63.17 -32.17 -35.41
N GLN A 4 63.97 -32.07 -34.34
CA GLN A 4 64.17 -30.87 -33.49
C GLN A 4 63.03 -30.48 -32.50
N PRO A 5 63.23 -29.52 -31.56
CA PRO A 5 63.98 -29.66 -30.32
C PRO A 5 63.22 -29.03 -29.11
N ALA A 6 63.75 -29.20 -27.89
CA ALA A 6 63.25 -28.51 -26.71
C ALA A 6 63.52 -26.99 -26.80
N ILE A 7 62.46 -26.18 -26.76
CA ILE A 7 62.52 -24.72 -26.60
C ILE A 7 61.85 -24.36 -25.27
N ASP A 8 62.62 -23.62 -24.49
CA ASP A 8 62.32 -22.80 -23.32
C ASP A 8 60.96 -22.06 -23.41
N GLN A 9 60.13 -22.13 -22.36
CA GLN A 9 58.99 -21.22 -22.17
C GLN A 9 58.86 -20.78 -20.70
N ALA A 10 58.95 -19.46 -20.54
CA ALA A 10 58.86 -18.65 -19.33
C ALA A 10 57.51 -18.77 -18.58
N PRO A 11 57.45 -18.39 -17.28
CA PRO A 11 56.21 -18.29 -16.53
C PRO A 11 55.44 -17.03 -16.93
N GLY A 12 54.48 -17.19 -17.83
CA GLY A 12 53.53 -16.15 -18.23
C GLY A 12 52.20 -16.27 -17.49
N GLY A 13 51.77 -15.16 -16.86
CA GLY A 13 50.35 -14.81 -16.75
C GLY A 13 49.57 -15.46 -15.61
N GLN A 14 49.88 -15.10 -14.37
CA GLN A 14 49.05 -15.42 -13.20
C GLN A 14 48.54 -14.13 -12.56
N GLU A 15 47.76 -13.33 -13.30
CA GLU A 15 47.14 -12.10 -12.78
C GLU A 15 45.64 -11.92 -13.11
N ASP A 16 44.95 -12.89 -13.72
CA ASP A 16 43.57 -12.66 -14.21
C ASP A 16 42.48 -13.51 -13.56
N VAL A 17 42.67 -13.96 -12.31
CA VAL A 17 41.61 -14.64 -11.53
C VAL A 17 41.14 -13.80 -10.32
N SER A 18 41.86 -12.73 -9.98
CA SER A 18 41.53 -11.88 -8.81
C SER A 18 40.60 -10.70 -9.15
N MET A 19 40.42 -10.35 -10.42
CA MET A 19 39.57 -9.21 -10.85
C MET A 19 38.09 -9.57 -11.02
N THR A 20 37.72 -10.84 -11.16
CA THR A 20 36.32 -11.27 -11.34
C THR A 20 35.57 -11.47 -10.01
N HIS A 21 36.30 -11.58 -8.90
CA HIS A 21 35.71 -11.66 -7.55
C HIS A 21 35.31 -10.29 -6.95
N LEU A 22 35.62 -9.19 -7.64
CA LEU A 22 35.16 -7.84 -7.28
C LEU A 22 33.90 -7.41 -8.04
N LEU A 23 33.47 -8.20 -9.04
CA LEU A 23 32.23 -7.99 -9.80
C LEU A 23 31.08 -8.85 -9.29
N THR A 24 31.35 -9.82 -8.42
CA THR A 24 30.33 -10.62 -7.71
C THR A 24 29.36 -9.81 -6.82
N PRO A 25 29.69 -8.65 -6.18
CA PRO A 25 28.68 -7.90 -5.43
C PRO A 25 27.60 -7.27 -6.32
N LEU A 26 27.85 -7.02 -7.62
CA LEU A 26 26.83 -6.50 -8.53
C LEU A 26 25.84 -7.58 -8.99
N HIS A 27 26.27 -8.85 -9.09
CA HIS A 27 25.36 -9.93 -9.49
C HIS A 27 24.28 -10.18 -8.43
N ASN A 28 24.63 -10.07 -7.14
CA ASN A 28 23.68 -10.20 -6.03
C ASN A 28 22.60 -9.09 -5.99
N LEU A 29 22.81 -7.94 -6.64
CA LEU A 29 21.77 -6.90 -6.74
C LEU A 29 20.59 -7.34 -7.62
N PHE A 30 20.82 -8.32 -8.50
CA PHE A 30 19.80 -8.88 -9.39
C PHE A 30 19.25 -10.22 -8.89
N GLN A 31 19.56 -10.62 -7.66
CA GLN A 31 18.94 -11.82 -7.10
C GLN A 31 17.44 -11.52 -6.97
N PRO A 32 16.56 -12.25 -7.66
CA PRO A 32 15.13 -12.11 -7.46
C PRO A 32 14.86 -12.60 -6.03
N GLN A 33 14.89 -11.66 -5.08
CA GLN A 33 14.34 -11.89 -3.77
C GLN A 33 12.91 -12.39 -4.00
N PRO A 34 12.51 -13.58 -3.48
CA PRO A 34 11.25 -14.20 -3.86
C PRO A 34 10.12 -13.21 -3.63
N VAL A 35 9.68 -12.60 -4.73
CA VAL A 35 8.74 -11.48 -4.76
C VAL A 35 7.43 -11.92 -4.09
N ASP A 36 7.15 -13.22 -4.14
CA ASP A 36 5.97 -13.87 -3.58
C ASP A 36 5.95 -13.89 -2.05
N GLN A 37 7.05 -14.24 -1.37
CA GLN A 37 7.03 -14.39 0.10
C GLN A 37 6.73 -13.07 0.84
N GLY A 38 7.31 -11.97 0.36
CA GLY A 38 7.06 -10.64 0.93
C GLY A 38 5.65 -10.13 0.64
N GLN A 39 5.12 -10.43 -0.55
CA GLN A 39 3.77 -10.03 -0.97
C GLN A 39 2.68 -10.84 -0.25
N ASP A 40 2.90 -12.15 -0.06
CA ASP A 40 1.99 -13.02 0.67
C ASP A 40 1.89 -12.61 2.15
N ALA A 41 3.02 -12.28 2.77
CA ALA A 41 3.03 -11.78 4.15
C ALA A 41 2.24 -10.46 4.29
N LEU A 42 2.36 -9.55 3.32
CA LEU A 42 1.61 -8.30 3.28
C LEU A 42 0.11 -8.53 3.09
N TYR A 43 -0.24 -9.41 2.16
CA TYR A 43 -1.62 -9.80 1.91
C TYR A 43 -2.28 -10.37 3.17
N LEU A 44 -1.59 -11.28 3.88
CA LEU A 44 -2.10 -11.87 5.11
C LEU A 44 -2.25 -10.83 6.24
N ARG A 45 -1.31 -9.89 6.38
CA ARG A 45 -1.41 -8.79 7.37
C ARG A 45 -2.60 -7.89 7.07
N LEU A 46 -2.80 -7.49 5.81
CA LEU A 46 -3.96 -6.71 5.40
C LEU A 46 -5.26 -7.49 5.59
N LYS A 47 -5.29 -8.80 5.34
CA LYS A 47 -6.48 -9.64 5.53
C LYS A 47 -6.90 -9.75 6.99
N LYS A 48 -5.97 -9.62 7.94
CA LYS A 48 -6.26 -9.64 9.39
C LYS A 48 -6.91 -8.36 9.92
N LEU A 49 -6.83 -7.26 9.16
CA LEU A 49 -7.42 -5.99 9.57
C LEU A 49 -8.95 -6.05 9.58
N PRO A 50 -9.61 -5.24 10.42
CA PRO A 50 -11.05 -5.04 10.34
C PRO A 50 -11.48 -4.66 8.92
N ARG A 51 -12.61 -5.21 8.48
CA ARG A 51 -13.12 -4.99 7.11
C ARG A 51 -13.26 -3.51 6.76
N ARG A 52 -13.57 -2.66 7.74
CA ARG A 52 -13.68 -1.21 7.57
C ARG A 52 -12.33 -0.56 7.25
N VAL A 53 -11.27 -0.93 7.99
CA VAL A 53 -9.90 -0.47 7.73
C VAL A 53 -9.48 -0.83 6.31
N VAL A 54 -9.68 -2.10 5.93
CA VAL A 54 -9.34 -2.58 4.59
C VAL A 54 -10.16 -1.85 3.52
N GLN A 55 -11.44 -1.59 3.76
CA GLN A 55 -12.28 -0.83 2.83
C GLN A 55 -11.75 0.59 2.59
N VAL A 56 -11.44 1.33 3.67
CA VAL A 56 -10.87 2.69 3.59
C VAL A 56 -9.55 2.66 2.82
N PHE A 57 -8.67 1.73 3.17
CA PHE A 57 -7.39 1.52 2.50
C PHE A 57 -7.55 1.25 1.00
N LEU A 58 -8.46 0.35 0.60
CA LEU A 58 -8.69 0.02 -0.81
C LEU A 58 -9.29 1.18 -1.60
N LEU A 59 -10.22 1.94 -1.02
CA LEU A 59 -10.79 3.14 -1.66
C LEU A 59 -9.71 4.22 -1.90
N SER A 60 -8.82 4.42 -0.94
CA SER A 60 -7.69 5.34 -1.12
C SER A 60 -6.68 4.79 -2.14
N ARG A 61 -6.34 3.50 -2.06
CA ARG A 61 -5.21 2.94 -2.80
C ARG A 61 -5.52 2.54 -4.24
N LEU A 62 -6.71 1.99 -4.50
CA LEU A 62 -7.10 1.50 -5.81
C LEU A 62 -7.93 2.52 -6.60
N ASP A 63 -8.85 3.22 -5.93
CA ASP A 63 -9.71 4.22 -6.57
C ASP A 63 -9.13 5.65 -6.48
N ASN A 64 -7.98 5.84 -5.82
CA ASN A 64 -7.32 7.14 -5.62
C ASN A 64 -8.24 8.21 -5.00
N LEU A 65 -9.20 7.79 -4.16
CA LEU A 65 -10.14 8.72 -3.55
C LEU A 65 -9.48 9.55 -2.43
N PRO A 66 -9.69 10.87 -2.40
CA PRO A 66 -9.21 11.70 -1.31
C PRO A 66 -9.99 11.41 -0.02
N TYR A 67 -9.36 11.61 1.13
CA TYR A 67 -9.95 11.32 2.45
C TYR A 67 -11.33 11.95 2.69
N PRO A 68 -11.61 13.22 2.32
CA PRO A 68 -12.96 13.77 2.42
C PRO A 68 -14.00 13.02 1.58
N ALA A 69 -13.65 12.54 0.39
CA ALA A 69 -14.58 11.76 -0.44
C ALA A 69 -14.84 10.37 0.15
N ILE A 70 -13.81 9.74 0.73
CA ILE A 70 -13.96 8.47 1.46
C ILE A 70 -14.87 8.67 2.69
N ALA A 71 -14.63 9.73 3.45
CA ALA A 71 -15.42 10.10 4.63
C ALA A 71 -16.91 10.25 4.27
N GLN A 72 -17.23 11.01 3.23
CA GLN A 72 -18.59 11.18 2.72
C GLN A 72 -19.21 9.87 2.21
N ARG A 73 -18.43 9.07 1.46
CA ARG A 73 -18.90 7.79 0.90
C ARG A 73 -19.25 6.78 1.98
N LEU A 74 -18.47 6.78 3.05
CA LEU A 74 -18.57 5.81 4.14
C LEU A 74 -19.37 6.32 5.34
N ASP A 75 -19.79 7.59 5.34
CA ASP A 75 -20.50 8.26 6.44
C ASP A 75 -19.72 8.25 7.75
N ILE A 76 -18.45 8.68 7.69
CA ILE A 76 -17.53 8.82 8.83
C ILE A 76 -16.78 10.15 8.76
N SER A 77 -16.13 10.55 9.84
CA SER A 77 -15.28 11.75 9.86
C SER A 77 -13.96 11.53 9.11
N VAL A 78 -13.35 12.63 8.63
CA VAL A 78 -12.01 12.61 8.03
C VAL A 78 -10.96 12.11 9.04
N ALA A 79 -11.08 12.51 10.30
CA ALA A 79 -10.22 12.02 11.37
C ALA A 79 -10.31 10.49 11.57
N GLN A 80 -11.50 9.91 11.40
CA GLN A 80 -11.65 8.46 11.41
C GLN A 80 -10.96 7.83 10.19
N VAL A 81 -11.08 8.41 9.00
CA VAL A 81 -10.36 7.93 7.80
C VAL A 81 -8.85 7.93 8.05
N GLU A 82 -8.29 9.02 8.60
CA GLU A 82 -6.86 9.10 8.96
C GLU A 82 -6.46 7.99 9.96
N LYS A 83 -7.28 7.77 10.99
CA LYS A 83 -7.03 6.70 11.98
C LYS A 83 -7.02 5.31 11.36
N GLU A 84 -7.99 5.01 10.49
CA GLU A 84 -8.07 3.72 9.79
C GLU A 84 -6.88 3.54 8.84
N MET A 85 -6.47 4.59 8.13
CA MET A 85 -5.29 4.59 7.25
C MET A 85 -4.00 4.37 8.04
N LEU A 86 -3.86 5.01 9.20
CA LEU A 86 -2.73 4.82 10.10
C LEU A 86 -2.68 3.38 10.63
N GLN A 87 -3.84 2.80 10.98
CA GLN A 87 -3.92 1.41 11.41
C GLN A 87 -3.49 0.44 10.30
N ALA A 88 -3.87 0.69 9.05
CA ALA A 88 -3.44 -0.12 7.91
C ALA A 88 -1.92 -0.08 7.70
N LEU A 89 -1.33 1.12 7.78
CA LEU A 89 0.12 1.31 7.70
C LEU A 89 0.87 0.66 8.86
N GLU A 90 0.38 0.80 10.08
CA GLU A 90 1.04 0.27 11.26
C GLU A 90 1.04 -1.26 11.27
N GLN A 91 -0.06 -1.91 10.89
CA GLN A 91 -0.09 -3.37 10.73
C GLN A 91 0.91 -3.87 9.68
N CYS A 92 1.21 -3.03 8.71
CA CYS A 92 2.15 -3.33 7.66
C CYS A 92 3.50 -2.66 7.87
N ARG A 93 3.83 -2.06 9.02
CA ARG A 93 5.08 -1.29 9.16
C ARG A 93 6.33 -2.14 8.92
N SER A 94 7.35 -1.54 8.32
CA SER A 94 8.69 -2.13 8.14
C SER A 94 9.57 -1.82 9.35
N GLN A 95 10.68 -2.53 9.51
CA GLN A 95 11.65 -2.25 10.58
C GLN A 95 12.22 -0.83 10.50
N SER A 96 12.39 -0.30 9.28
CA SER A 96 12.86 1.07 9.04
C SER A 96 11.80 2.13 9.28
N GLY A 97 10.51 1.79 9.31
CA GLY A 97 9.43 2.75 9.54
C GLY A 97 9.24 3.09 11.02
N SER A 98 8.79 4.31 11.30
CA SER A 98 8.40 4.76 12.64
C SER A 98 6.92 5.13 12.69
N GLN A 99 6.29 5.01 13.86
CA GLN A 99 4.89 5.43 14.06
C GLN A 99 4.68 6.91 13.75
N ALA A 100 5.63 7.78 14.12
CA ALA A 100 5.60 9.20 13.79
C ALA A 100 5.66 9.43 12.27
N ALA A 101 6.50 8.67 11.57
CA ALA A 101 6.59 8.71 10.12
C ALA A 101 5.30 8.24 9.44
N SER A 102 4.67 7.16 9.95
CA SER A 102 3.36 6.70 9.50
C SER A 102 2.27 7.75 9.70
N ALA A 103 2.25 8.42 10.85
CA ALA A 103 1.30 9.49 11.13
C ALA A 103 1.46 10.66 10.15
N TRP A 104 2.69 11.13 9.92
CA TRP A 104 2.96 12.17 8.93
C TRP A 104 2.60 11.75 7.51
N TYR A 105 2.90 10.50 7.14
CA TYR A 105 2.58 9.99 5.81
C TYR A 105 1.08 9.96 5.51
N VAL A 106 0.26 9.58 6.49
CA VAL A 106 -1.20 9.64 6.39
C VAL A 106 -1.68 11.09 6.36
N LYS A 107 -1.18 11.92 7.28
CA LYS A 107 -1.58 13.31 7.42
C LYS A 107 -1.38 14.08 6.11
N LEU A 108 -0.24 13.90 5.45
CA LEU A 108 0.12 14.57 4.20
C LEU A 108 -0.67 14.11 2.97
N GLN A 109 -1.32 12.95 3.03
CA GLN A 109 -2.24 12.49 1.97
C GLN A 109 -3.59 13.21 2.03
N ASN A 110 -3.94 13.82 3.16
CA ASN A 110 -5.16 14.60 3.27
C ASN A 110 -4.99 15.93 2.51
N PRO A 111 -5.79 16.24 1.46
CA PRO A 111 -5.66 17.51 0.76
C PRO A 111 -5.97 18.73 1.66
N GLN A 112 -6.61 18.52 2.81
CA GLN A 112 -6.95 19.58 3.76
C GLN A 112 -5.82 19.90 4.76
N THR A 113 -4.63 19.29 4.65
CA THR A 113 -3.48 19.63 5.52
C THR A 113 -3.11 21.11 5.39
N THR A 114 -3.09 21.79 6.53
CA THR A 114 -2.81 23.23 6.65
C THR A 114 -1.34 23.57 6.43
N ALA A 115 -1.05 24.85 6.17
CA ALA A 115 0.32 25.34 6.05
C ALA A 115 1.12 25.15 7.36
N SER A 116 0.49 25.36 8.52
CA SER A 116 1.13 25.14 9.83
C SER A 116 1.57 23.69 10.01
N GLU A 117 0.68 22.73 9.71
CA GLU A 117 1.01 21.30 9.82
C GLU A 117 2.16 20.90 8.89
N ARG A 118 2.26 21.52 7.70
CA ARG A 118 3.40 21.30 6.80
C ARG A 118 4.71 21.87 7.35
N ILE A 119 4.66 22.99 8.06
CA ILE A 119 5.83 23.55 8.76
C ILE A 119 6.25 22.61 9.89
N ASP A 120 5.30 22.09 10.66
CA ASP A 120 5.60 21.13 11.73
C ASP A 120 6.20 19.83 11.20
N PHE A 121 5.71 19.33 10.06
CA PHE A 121 6.34 18.21 9.37
C PHE A 121 7.79 18.50 9.00
N ARG A 122 8.07 19.69 8.46
CA ARG A 122 9.44 20.09 8.09
C ARG A 122 10.34 20.19 9.32
N ARG A 123 9.88 20.81 10.40
CA ARG A 123 10.61 20.84 11.68
C ARG A 123 10.90 19.44 12.19
N TRP A 124 9.94 18.53 12.07
CA TRP A 124 10.14 17.14 12.45
C TRP A 124 11.21 16.46 11.58
N LEU A 125 11.20 16.65 10.26
CA LEU A 125 12.23 16.12 9.37
C LEU A 125 13.63 16.66 9.71
N ASP A 126 13.74 17.96 9.95
CA ASP A 126 15.03 18.64 10.18
C ASP A 126 15.63 18.30 11.56
N ALA A 127 14.80 17.88 12.53
CA ALA A 127 15.25 17.58 13.89
C ALA A 127 16.21 16.37 13.97
N ASN A 128 16.11 15.39 13.07
CA ASN A 128 16.96 14.19 13.07
C ASN A 128 16.97 13.50 11.69
N THR A 129 18.15 13.16 11.17
CA THR A 129 18.31 12.42 9.90
C THR A 129 17.61 11.06 9.90
N ALA A 130 17.45 10.43 11.07
CA ALA A 130 16.69 9.19 11.23
C ALA A 130 15.20 9.36 10.90
N HIS A 131 14.63 10.56 11.05
CA HIS A 131 13.22 10.82 10.71
C HIS A 131 12.98 10.74 9.21
N LEU A 132 13.91 11.27 8.40
CA LEU A 132 13.86 11.16 6.94
C LEU A 132 13.95 9.70 6.48
N GLN A 133 14.87 8.93 7.06
CA GLN A 133 14.99 7.50 6.78
C GLN A 133 13.71 6.74 7.15
N ALA A 134 13.12 7.07 8.30
CA ALA A 134 11.87 6.47 8.74
C ALA A 134 10.69 6.81 7.83
N PHE A 135 10.63 8.05 7.34
CA PHE A 135 9.63 8.49 6.38
C PHE A 135 9.76 7.75 5.04
N HIS A 136 10.98 7.64 4.49
CA HIS A 136 11.22 6.86 3.28
C HIS A 136 10.91 5.37 3.47
N GLY A 137 11.24 4.80 4.64
CA GLY A 137 10.87 3.42 4.98
C GLY A 137 9.37 3.20 4.91
N THR A 138 8.57 4.13 5.46
CA THR A 138 7.12 4.10 5.38
C THR A 138 6.61 4.24 3.94
N GLU A 139 7.17 5.14 3.14
CA GLU A 139 6.77 5.34 1.74
C GLU A 139 7.03 4.10 0.87
N LEU A 140 8.24 3.52 0.97
CA LEU A 140 8.58 2.27 0.28
C LEU A 140 7.61 1.16 0.68
N ARG A 141 7.29 1.07 1.97
CA ARG A 141 6.35 0.09 2.46
C ARG A 141 4.94 0.29 1.89
N TRP A 142 4.47 1.54 1.82
CA TRP A 142 3.20 1.88 1.19
C TRP A 142 3.14 1.51 -0.30
N ARG A 143 4.25 1.66 -1.02
CA ARG A 143 4.36 1.24 -2.43
C ARG A 143 4.24 -0.27 -2.57
N GLN A 144 4.91 -1.04 -1.71
CA GLN A 144 4.85 -2.51 -1.71
C GLN A 144 3.43 -3.05 -1.45
N LEU A 145 2.61 -2.34 -0.67
CA LEU A 145 1.23 -2.75 -0.38
C LEU A 145 0.31 -2.76 -1.61
N LEU A 146 0.67 -2.11 -2.71
CA LEU A 146 -0.19 -2.01 -3.88
C LEU A 146 -0.51 -3.39 -4.50
N ALA A 147 0.46 -4.30 -4.55
CA ALA A 147 0.23 -5.65 -5.06
C ALA A 147 -0.79 -6.40 -4.19
N ALA A 148 -0.58 -6.42 -2.87
CA ALA A 148 -1.51 -7.03 -1.93
C ALA A 148 -2.91 -6.38 -1.97
N ALA A 149 -2.98 -5.05 -2.13
CA ALA A 149 -4.24 -4.32 -2.29
C ALA A 149 -5.02 -4.78 -3.52
N ARG A 150 -4.35 -4.94 -4.68
CA ARG A 150 -4.98 -5.44 -5.91
C ARG A 150 -5.52 -6.86 -5.73
N HIS A 151 -4.79 -7.72 -5.02
CA HIS A 151 -5.24 -9.08 -4.73
C HIS A 151 -6.50 -9.07 -3.85
N LEU A 152 -6.55 -8.24 -2.80
CA LEU A 152 -7.73 -8.08 -1.94
C LEU A 152 -8.92 -7.42 -2.64
N GLY A 153 -8.63 -6.54 -3.60
CA GLY A 153 -9.62 -5.74 -4.33
C GLY A 153 -10.30 -6.46 -5.50
N ARG A 154 -9.83 -7.65 -5.93
CA ARG A 154 -10.35 -8.35 -7.13
C ARG A 154 -11.87 -8.51 -7.17
N GLY A 155 -12.50 -8.65 -6.01
CA GLY A 155 -13.96 -8.84 -5.90
C GLY A 155 -14.80 -7.55 -5.89
N GLY A 156 -14.21 -6.36 -5.96
CA GLY A 156 -14.95 -5.08 -5.98
C GLY A 156 -15.82 -4.79 -4.74
N TRP A 157 -15.74 -5.63 -3.70
CA TRP A 157 -16.58 -5.55 -2.51
C TRP A 157 -16.42 -4.24 -1.74
N TYR A 158 -15.26 -3.60 -1.84
CA TYR A 158 -14.91 -2.37 -1.13
C TYR A 158 -15.60 -1.14 -1.70
N GLN A 159 -16.01 -1.18 -2.98
CA GLN A 159 -16.71 -0.08 -3.65
C GLN A 159 -18.18 0.02 -3.22
N HIS A 160 -18.76 -1.05 -2.68
CA HIS A 160 -20.15 -1.05 -2.27
C HIS A 160 -20.33 -0.23 -0.99
N ARG A 161 -20.93 0.96 -1.14
CA ARG A 161 -21.56 1.67 0.00
C ARG A 161 -22.70 0.76 0.43
N ARG A 162 -22.68 0.23 1.67
CA ARG A 162 -23.88 -0.42 2.21
C ARG A 162 -24.98 0.63 2.11
N ARG A 163 -25.89 0.47 1.14
CA ARG A 163 -27.10 1.27 1.07
C ARG A 163 -27.84 0.88 2.33
N HIS A 164 -27.81 1.74 3.35
CA HIS A 164 -28.87 1.71 4.34
C HIS A 164 -30.13 1.92 3.50
N GLY A 165 -30.94 0.87 3.38
CA GLY A 165 -32.31 0.99 2.91
C GLY A 165 -33.03 1.84 3.95
N GLY A 166 -32.78 3.15 3.91
CA GLY A 166 -33.48 4.11 4.75
C GLY A 166 -34.95 4.11 4.37
N LEU A 167 -35.74 4.80 5.19
CA LEU A 167 -37.18 4.98 5.09
C LEU A 167 -37.73 5.05 3.65
N LEU A 168 -37.00 5.64 2.71
CA LEU A 168 -37.33 5.74 1.29
C LEU A 168 -37.56 4.37 0.59
N GLY A 169 -36.78 3.34 0.92
CA GLY A 169 -36.99 1.99 0.40
C GLY A 169 -38.27 1.33 0.92
N TRP A 170 -38.62 1.60 2.18
CA TRP A 170 -39.89 1.18 2.77
C TRP A 170 -41.08 1.97 2.24
N VAL A 171 -40.94 3.29 2.05
CA VAL A 171 -41.99 4.15 1.47
C VAL A 171 -42.34 3.70 0.06
N MET A 172 -41.36 3.38 -0.79
CA MET A 172 -41.64 2.85 -2.14
C MET A 172 -42.32 1.47 -2.10
N ALA A 173 -41.98 0.60 -1.13
CA ALA A 173 -42.65 -0.68 -0.95
C ALA A 173 -44.11 -0.51 -0.50
N VAL A 174 -44.39 0.41 0.42
CA VAL A 174 -45.75 0.71 0.90
C VAL A 174 -46.59 1.38 -0.20
N VAL A 175 -46.03 2.34 -0.94
CA VAL A 175 -46.71 2.99 -2.08
C VAL A 175 -47.01 1.98 -3.19
N GLY A 176 -46.07 1.07 -3.48
CA GLY A 176 -46.30 -0.03 -4.43
C GLY A 176 -47.41 -0.98 -3.99
N ALA A 177 -47.46 -1.35 -2.69
CA ALA A 177 -48.51 -2.21 -2.15
C ALA A 177 -49.90 -1.56 -2.19
N LEU A 178 -50.00 -0.25 -1.92
CA LEU A 178 -51.27 0.48 -1.99
C LEU A 178 -51.79 0.64 -3.43
N LEU A 179 -50.91 0.83 -4.41
CA LEU A 179 -51.31 0.92 -5.82
C LEU A 179 -51.77 -0.42 -6.41
N VAL A 180 -51.19 -1.53 -5.97
CA VAL A 180 -51.61 -2.88 -6.41
C VAL A 180 -52.91 -3.32 -5.70
N GLY A 181 -53.09 -2.98 -4.42
CA GLY A 181 -54.30 -3.30 -3.67
C GLY A 181 -55.53 -2.48 -4.08
N GLY A 182 -55.35 -1.24 -4.55
CA GLY A 182 -56.45 -0.35 -4.95
C GLY A 182 -57.19 -0.78 -6.23
N LEU A 183 -56.56 -1.58 -7.09
CA LEU A 183 -57.16 -2.06 -8.35
C LEU A 183 -58.02 -3.32 -8.20
N ALA A 184 -57.93 -4.03 -7.07
CA ALA A 184 -58.73 -5.25 -6.81
C ALA A 184 -60.05 -4.99 -6.07
N GLY A 185 -60.30 -3.75 -5.63
CA GLY A 185 -61.51 -3.37 -4.87
C GLY A 185 -62.68 -2.86 -5.72
N TRP A 186 -62.55 -2.86 -7.05
CA TRP A 186 -63.55 -2.37 -8.01
C TRP A 186 -63.71 -3.35 -9.18
N ILE A 187 -63.94 -4.63 -8.91
CA ILE A 187 -64.58 -5.59 -9.82
C ILE A 187 -65.57 -6.42 -9.00
#